data_AF-A0A1M6L7Q6-F1
#
_entry.id   AF-A0A1M6L7Q6-F1
#
_cell.length_a   1.000
_cell.length_b   1.000
_cell.length_c   1.000
_cell.angle_alpha   90.00
_cell.angle_beta   90.00
_cell.angle_gamma   90.00
#
_symmetry.space_group_name_H-M   'P 1'
#
loop_
_entity.id
_entity.type
_entity.pdbx_description
1 polymer ?
#
loop_
_entity_poly.entity_id
_entity_poly.type
_entity_poly.pdbx_seq_one_letter_code
_entity_poly.pdbx_strand_id
1 'polypeptide(L)'
;MRAARSTDRCPGCGGTRTWEAAQSVEGRRLCWTLDRHCAACGVQSCDRGRGPAPEAVRAAVVARHGTHLLRLEDPGARGGTVPKVFRDVFDLSLAGTARAAAALRGDGYEGTHPEVRLLAALLAAAGLPAVIDG
;
A
#
# COMPACT_ATOMS: atom_id res chain seq x y z
N MET A 1 -7.18 8.04 -4.08
CA MET A 1 -6.48 8.16 -2.78
C MET A 1 -7.32 7.47 -1.73
N ARG A 2 -6.70 6.83 -0.73
CA ARG A 2 -7.38 6.30 0.47
C ARG A 2 -6.72 6.93 1.69
N ALA A 3 -7.51 7.56 2.54
CA ALA A 3 -7.04 8.26 3.74
C ALA A 3 -7.74 7.74 4.99
N ALA A 4 -7.03 7.71 6.10
CA ALA A 4 -7.51 7.28 7.40
C ALA A 4 -7.08 8.30 8.46
N ARG A 5 -8.01 8.72 9.31
CA ARG A 5 -7.72 9.59 10.45
C ARG A 5 -7.74 8.76 11.73
N SER A 6 -6.88 9.13 12.66
CA SER A 6 -6.83 8.53 13.99
C SER A 6 -6.24 9.53 14.99
N THR A 7 -6.19 9.12 16.25
CA THR A 7 -5.63 9.90 17.35
C THR A 7 -4.71 9.05 18.19
N ASP A 8 -3.66 9.66 18.73
CA ASP A 8 -2.76 9.05 19.70
C ASP A 8 -2.28 10.08 20.73
N ARG A 9 -1.37 9.67 21.62
CA ARG A 9 -0.74 10.58 22.58
C ARG A 9 0.46 11.26 21.92
N CYS A 10 0.54 12.58 22.06
CA CYS A 10 1.68 13.36 21.60
C CYS A 10 2.94 12.97 22.39
N PRO A 11 4.04 12.57 21.73
CA PRO A 11 5.27 12.20 22.41
C PRO A 11 5.95 13.41 23.08
N GLY A 12 5.66 14.64 22.65
CA GLY A 12 6.26 15.85 23.21
C GLY A 12 5.60 16.33 24.51
N CYS A 13 4.26 16.37 24.56
CA CYS A 13 3.53 16.95 25.70
C CYS A 13 2.54 15.99 26.37
N GLY A 14 2.37 14.78 25.83
CA GLY A 14 1.37 13.82 26.30
C GLY A 14 -0.08 14.20 26.00
N GLY A 15 -0.38 15.34 25.36
CA GLY A 15 -1.75 15.69 24.94
C GLY A 15 -2.27 14.82 23.80
N THR A 16 -3.56 14.91 23.47
CA THR A 16 -4.13 14.23 22.30
C THR A 16 -3.57 14.84 21.01
N ARG A 17 -3.14 14.00 20.09
CA ARG A 17 -2.67 14.37 18.75
C ARG A 17 -3.58 13.70 17.72
N THR A 18 -4.04 14.45 16.73
CA THR A 18 -4.70 13.90 15.56
C THR A 18 -3.67 13.59 14.48
N TRP A 19 -3.94 12.57 13.68
CA TRP A 19 -3.13 12.28 12.52
C TRP A 19 -3.96 11.70 11.39
N GLU A 20 -3.50 11.94 10.16
CA GLU A 20 -4.09 11.46 8.92
C GLU A 20 -3.01 10.75 8.10
N ALA A 21 -3.26 9.47 7.82
CA ALA A 21 -2.46 8.65 6.93
C ALA A 21 -3.17 8.51 5.59
N ALA A 22 -2.43 8.61 4.49
CA ALA A 22 -3.01 8.33 3.18
C ALA A 22 -2.06 7.57 2.26
N GLN A 23 -2.66 6.79 1.36
CA GLN A 23 -2.00 6.16 0.22
C GLN A 23 -2.68 6.57 -1.09
N SER A 24 -1.89 6.78 -2.12
CA SER A 24 -2.33 7.08 -3.48
C SER A 24 -1.44 6.40 -4.52
N VAL A 25 -1.89 6.44 -5.78
CA VAL A 25 -1.04 6.12 -6.93
C VAL A 25 -0.94 7.40 -7.74
N GLU A 26 0.28 7.83 -8.02
CA GLU A 26 0.59 8.95 -8.90
C GLU A 26 1.43 8.43 -10.05
N GLY A 27 0.93 8.54 -11.28
CA GLY A 27 1.53 7.85 -12.43
C GLY A 27 1.61 6.34 -12.18
N ARG A 28 2.83 5.80 -12.17
CA ARG A 28 3.12 4.36 -11.93
C ARG A 28 3.81 4.11 -10.59
N ARG A 29 3.58 4.96 -9.58
CA ARG A 29 4.23 4.84 -8.27
C ARG A 29 3.23 4.99 -7.13
N LEU A 30 3.44 4.20 -6.08
CA LEU A 30 2.79 4.43 -4.79
C LEU A 30 3.32 5.73 -4.19
N CYS A 31 2.42 6.46 -3.56
CA CYS A 31 2.75 7.63 -2.76
C CYS A 31 1.99 7.55 -1.44
N TRP A 32 2.57 8.16 -0.41
CA TRP A 32 1.97 8.18 0.91
C TRP A 32 2.18 9.53 1.59
N THR A 33 1.24 9.87 2.49
CA THR A 33 1.35 11.01 3.40
C THR A 33 1.00 10.59 4.82
N LEU A 34 1.58 11.29 5.79
CA LEU A 34 1.28 11.16 7.21
C LEU A 34 1.36 12.54 7.86
N ASP A 35 0.20 13.15 8.03
CA ASP A 35 0.04 14.45 8.65
C ASP A 35 -0.31 14.26 10.12
N ARG A 36 0.31 15.02 11.02
CA ARG A 36 0.02 14.98 12.45
C ARG A 36 -0.09 16.38 13.02
N HIS A 37 -0.98 16.56 13.99
CA HIS A 37 -1.19 17.83 14.66
C HIS A 37 -1.59 17.63 16.12
N CYS A 38 -0.87 18.28 17.04
CA CYS A 38 -1.21 18.32 18.46
C CYS A 38 -1.57 19.75 18.86
N ALA A 39 -2.85 19.99 19.13
CA ALA A 39 -3.33 21.31 19.55
C ALA A 39 -2.78 21.75 20.92
N ALA A 40 -2.39 20.81 21.79
CA ALA A 40 -1.95 21.13 23.15
C ALA A 40 -0.55 21.77 23.20
N CYS A 41 0.36 21.39 22.31
CA CYS A 41 1.72 21.96 22.25
C CYS A 41 2.08 22.57 20.88
N GLY A 42 1.14 22.60 19.93
CA GLY A 42 1.34 23.17 18.61
C GLY A 42 2.21 22.35 17.66
N VAL A 43 2.66 21.15 18.05
CA VAL A 43 3.50 20.31 17.19
C VAL A 43 2.71 19.87 15.95
N GLN A 44 3.28 20.10 14.77
CA GLN A 44 2.76 19.67 13.49
C GLN A 44 3.86 18.98 12.67
N SER A 45 3.51 17.93 11.94
CA SER A 45 4.41 17.24 11.01
C SER A 45 3.65 16.85 9.75
N CYS A 46 4.30 16.96 8.59
CA CYS A 46 3.78 16.52 7.30
C CYS A 46 4.83 15.63 6.63
N ASP A 47 4.75 14.32 6.87
CA ASP A 47 5.64 13.35 6.25
C ASP A 47 5.04 12.87 4.92
N ARG A 48 5.86 12.73 3.88
CA ARG A 48 5.42 12.19 2.58
C ARG A 48 6.54 11.42 1.90
N GLY A 49 6.16 10.46 1.06
CA GLY A 49 7.12 9.65 0.32
C GLY A 49 6.55 8.99 -0.92
N ARG A 50 7.46 8.47 -1.75
CA ARG A 50 7.15 7.61 -2.90
C ARG A 50 7.62 6.18 -2.60
N GLY A 51 6.93 5.19 -3.18
CA GLY A 51 7.15 3.78 -2.90
C GLY A 51 6.22 3.25 -1.79
N PRO A 52 6.58 2.11 -1.17
CA PRO A 52 5.82 1.52 -0.08
C PRO A 52 5.55 2.52 1.04
N ALA A 53 4.34 2.47 1.58
CA ALA A 53 4.05 3.25 2.76
C ALA A 53 4.71 2.61 3.99
N PRO A 54 5.14 3.43 4.97
CA PRO A 54 5.46 2.93 6.30
C PRO A 54 4.29 2.13 6.88
N GLU A 55 4.60 1.12 7.70
CA GLU A 55 3.58 0.19 8.23
C GLU A 55 2.45 0.92 8.97
N ALA A 56 2.76 1.99 9.73
CA ALA A 56 1.74 2.78 10.42
C ALA A 56 0.72 3.42 9.46
N VAL A 57 1.18 3.92 8.29
CA VAL A 57 0.29 4.47 7.26
C VAL A 57 -0.54 3.36 6.65
N ARG A 58 0.10 2.24 6.28
CA ARG A 58 -0.57 1.10 5.67
C ARG A 58 -1.65 0.52 6.59
N ALA A 59 -1.30 0.25 7.85
CA ALA A 59 -2.21 -0.30 8.85
C ALA A 59 -3.41 0.62 9.10
N ALA A 60 -3.22 1.94 9.13
CA ALA A 60 -4.32 2.89 9.27
C ALA A 60 -5.28 2.84 8.07
N VAL A 61 -4.74 2.78 6.85
CA VAL A 61 -5.54 2.66 5.63
C VAL A 61 -6.32 1.33 5.62
N VAL A 62 -5.68 0.22 5.99
CA VAL A 62 -6.35 -1.09 6.10
C VAL A 62 -7.43 -1.07 7.17
N ALA A 63 -7.16 -0.54 8.36
CA ALA A 63 -8.16 -0.49 9.44
C ALA A 63 -9.40 0.30 9.04
N ARG A 64 -9.24 1.33 8.19
CA ARG A 64 -10.34 2.19 7.73
C ARG A 64 -11.11 1.65 6.52
N HIS A 65 -10.41 1.01 5.58
CA HIS A 65 -10.94 0.66 4.26
C HIS A 65 -10.92 -0.83 3.94
N GLY A 66 -10.34 -1.67 4.81
CA GLY A 66 -10.08 -3.08 4.55
C GLY A 66 -8.92 -3.32 3.58
N THR A 67 -8.71 -4.60 3.26
CA THR A 67 -7.86 -5.06 2.17
C THR A 67 -8.71 -5.41 0.95
N HIS A 68 -8.06 -5.45 -0.20
CA HIS A 68 -8.61 -5.93 -1.46
C HIS A 68 -7.75 -7.09 -1.96
N LEU A 69 -8.36 -8.03 -2.68
CA LEU A 69 -7.68 -9.21 -3.19
C LEU A 69 -7.43 -9.05 -4.69
N LEU A 70 -6.18 -9.21 -5.12
CA LEU A 70 -5.77 -9.20 -6.52
C LEU A 70 -5.59 -10.63 -7.01
N ARG A 71 -6.22 -11.01 -8.13
CA ARG A 71 -6.08 -12.33 -8.75
C ARG A 71 -5.71 -12.20 -10.22
N LEU A 72 -4.85 -13.08 -10.74
CA LEU A 72 -4.62 -13.18 -12.18
C LEU A 72 -5.88 -13.74 -12.85
N GLU A 73 -6.22 -13.22 -14.03
CA GLU A 73 -7.29 -13.82 -14.84
C GLU A 73 -6.91 -15.21 -15.35
N ASP A 74 -5.63 -15.40 -15.69
CA ASP A 74 -5.04 -16.70 -16.00
C ASP A 74 -3.97 -17.07 -14.96
N PRO A 75 -4.29 -17.90 -13.95
CA PRO A 75 -3.34 -18.38 -12.95
C PRO A 75 -2.21 -19.23 -13.56
N GLY A 76 -2.43 -19.78 -14.76
CA GLY A 76 -1.46 -20.58 -15.50
C GLY A 76 -0.34 -19.76 -16.13
N ALA A 77 -0.45 -18.42 -16.15
CA ALA A 77 0.54 -17.54 -16.75
C ALA A 77 1.89 -17.63 -16.02
N ARG A 78 2.87 -18.26 -16.68
CA ARG A 78 4.23 -18.47 -16.16
C ARG A 78 5.18 -17.40 -16.67
N GLY A 79 6.11 -16.95 -15.82
CA GLY A 79 7.18 -16.03 -16.23
C GLY A 79 7.76 -15.20 -15.09
N GLY A 80 8.91 -14.57 -15.34
CA GLY A 80 9.61 -13.69 -14.38
C GLY A 80 8.94 -12.33 -14.16
N THR A 81 7.89 -12.01 -14.92
CA THR A 81 7.19 -10.72 -14.90
C THR A 81 6.53 -10.42 -13.56
N VAL A 82 5.83 -11.39 -12.96
CA VAL A 82 5.15 -11.19 -11.67
C VAL A 82 6.14 -10.81 -10.56
N PRO A 83 7.23 -11.58 -10.31
CA PRO A 83 8.28 -11.16 -9.39
C PRO A 83 8.87 -9.77 -9.68
N LYS A 84 9.10 -9.44 -10.96
CA LYS A 84 9.61 -8.13 -11.35
C LYS A 84 8.67 -6.99 -10.94
N VAL A 85 7.36 -7.12 -11.22
CA VAL A 85 6.37 -6.10 -10.87
C VAL A 85 6.32 -5.88 -9.34
N PHE A 86 6.33 -6.94 -8.54
CA PHE A 86 6.36 -6.81 -7.09
C PHE A 86 7.62 -6.12 -6.58
N ARG A 87 8.79 -6.43 -7.15
CA ARG A 87 10.04 -5.77 -6.77
C ARG A 87 10.04 -4.29 -7.15
N ASP A 88 9.57 -3.96 -8.34
CA ASP A 88 9.54 -2.59 -8.85
C ASP A 88 8.58 -1.69 -8.03
N VAL A 89 7.51 -2.27 -7.47
CA VAL A 89 6.54 -1.54 -6.64
C VAL A 89 6.95 -1.46 -5.17
N PHE A 90 7.43 -2.58 -4.61
CA PHE A 90 7.59 -2.73 -3.18
C PHE A 90 9.02 -2.81 -2.65
N ASP A 91 10.01 -2.81 -3.54
CA ASP A 91 11.43 -2.97 -3.19
C ASP A 91 11.67 -4.20 -2.28
N LEU A 92 10.93 -5.28 -2.52
CA LEU A 92 10.98 -6.48 -1.68
C LEU A 92 12.29 -7.24 -1.88
N SER A 93 12.74 -7.86 -0.78
CA SER A 93 13.77 -8.91 -0.85
C SER A 93 13.34 -10.04 -1.79
N LEU A 94 14.30 -10.87 -2.22
CA LEU A 94 14.00 -12.02 -3.09
C LEU A 94 12.94 -12.95 -2.47
N ALA A 95 13.06 -13.24 -1.17
CA ALA A 95 12.11 -14.06 -0.44
C ALA A 95 10.74 -13.40 -0.30
N GLY A 96 10.69 -12.08 -0.06
CA GLY A 96 9.43 -11.32 -0.03
C GLY A 96 8.72 -11.34 -1.39
N THR A 97 9.49 -11.10 -2.46
CA THR A 97 9.01 -11.14 -3.83
C THR A 97 8.45 -12.52 -4.20
N ALA A 98 9.17 -13.60 -3.84
CA ALA A 98 8.74 -14.96 -4.12
C ALA A 98 7.40 -15.29 -3.44
N ARG A 99 7.24 -14.89 -2.17
CA ARG A 99 5.98 -15.08 -1.43
C ARG A 99 4.83 -14.32 -2.06
N ALA A 100 5.03 -13.05 -2.41
CA ALA A 100 3.97 -12.24 -3.01
C ALA A 100 3.57 -12.77 -4.41
N ALA A 101 4.56 -13.19 -5.21
CA ALA A 101 4.31 -13.81 -6.51
C ALA A 101 3.60 -15.17 -6.39
N ALA A 102 3.92 -15.97 -5.37
CA ALA A 102 3.24 -17.23 -5.10
C ALA A 102 1.79 -16.99 -4.66
N ALA A 103 1.54 -16.03 -3.78
CA ALA A 103 0.19 -15.65 -3.37
C ALA A 103 -0.67 -15.23 -4.58
N LEU A 104 -0.16 -14.34 -5.43
CA LEU A 104 -0.87 -13.88 -6.62
C LEU A 104 -1.20 -15.01 -7.63
N ARG A 105 -0.35 -16.04 -7.71
CA ARG A 105 -0.58 -17.21 -8.58
C ARG A 105 -1.49 -18.27 -7.95
N GLY A 106 -1.63 -18.25 -6.63
CA GLY A 106 -2.56 -19.09 -5.89
C GLY A 106 -3.90 -18.39 -5.75
N ASP A 107 -4.32 -18.16 -4.51
CA ASP A 107 -5.64 -17.61 -4.18
C ASP A 107 -5.76 -16.09 -4.41
N GLY A 108 -4.62 -15.40 -4.58
CA GLY A 108 -4.55 -13.97 -4.79
C GLY A 108 -3.60 -13.26 -3.82
N TYR A 109 -3.28 -12.01 -4.13
CA TYR A 109 -2.48 -11.12 -3.28
C TYR A 109 -3.37 -10.09 -2.58
N GLU A 110 -3.36 -10.07 -1.26
CA GLU A 110 -4.07 -9.07 -0.48
C GLU A 110 -3.23 -7.80 -0.31
N GLY A 111 -3.83 -6.66 -0.63
CA GLY A 111 -3.20 -5.34 -0.51
C GLY A 111 -4.22 -4.25 -0.18
N THR A 112 -3.74 -3.04 0.08
CA THR A 112 -4.63 -1.87 0.10
C THR A 112 -5.13 -1.58 -1.32
N HIS A 113 -6.26 -0.89 -1.46
CA HIS A 113 -6.78 -0.54 -2.78
C HIS A 113 -5.75 0.17 -3.70
N PRO A 114 -4.95 1.16 -3.23
CA PRO A 114 -3.88 1.74 -4.05
C PRO A 114 -2.81 0.73 -4.48
N GLU A 115 -2.42 -0.19 -3.60
CA GLU A 115 -1.44 -1.25 -3.87
C GLU A 115 -1.93 -2.17 -4.99
N VAL A 116 -3.09 -2.81 -4.82
CA VAL A 116 -3.62 -3.76 -5.81
C VAL A 116 -3.96 -3.10 -7.14
N ARG A 117 -4.43 -1.84 -7.12
CA ARG A 117 -4.72 -1.08 -8.35
C ARG A 117 -3.45 -0.80 -9.15
N LEU A 118 -2.35 -0.43 -8.50
CA LEU A 118 -1.08 -0.23 -9.20
C LEU A 118 -0.56 -1.55 -9.78
N LEU A 119 -0.60 -2.63 -9.00
CA LEU A 119 -0.19 -3.95 -9.46
C LEU A 119 -1.00 -4.40 -10.67
N ALA A 120 -2.34 -4.31 -10.62
CA ALA A 120 -3.22 -4.66 -11.73
C ALA A 120 -2.85 -3.90 -13.01
N ALA A 121 -2.62 -2.58 -12.90
CA ALA A 121 -2.24 -1.76 -14.05
C ALA A 121 -0.87 -2.15 -14.64
N LEU A 122 0.12 -2.46 -13.79
CA LEU A 122 1.46 -2.87 -14.22
C LEU A 122 1.48 -4.28 -14.82
N LEU A 123 0.70 -5.20 -14.24
CA LEU A 123 0.55 -6.57 -14.75
C LEU A 123 -0.18 -6.57 -16.09
N ALA A 124 -1.27 -5.81 -16.23
CA ALA A 124 -1.99 -5.66 -17.50
C ALA A 124 -1.09 -5.07 -18.60
N ALA A 125 -0.29 -4.04 -18.28
CA ALA A 125 0.69 -3.48 -19.21
C ALA A 125 1.78 -4.49 -19.63
N ALA A 126 1.99 -5.56 -18.85
CA ALA A 126 2.91 -6.63 -19.15
C ALA A 126 2.22 -7.88 -19.73
N GLY A 127 0.96 -7.77 -20.15
CA GLY A 127 0.19 -8.87 -20.77
C GLY A 127 -0.37 -9.89 -19.77
N LEU A 128 -0.43 -9.54 -18.47
CA LEU A 128 -0.94 -10.38 -17.40
C LEU A 128 -2.14 -9.68 -16.74
N PRO A 129 -3.33 -9.67 -17.35
CA PRO A 129 -4.48 -9.01 -16.74
C PRO A 129 -4.82 -9.66 -15.38
N ALA A 130 -5.28 -8.82 -14.46
CA ALA A 130 -5.61 -9.20 -13.10
C ALA A 130 -6.86 -8.46 -12.64
N VAL A 131 -7.70 -9.16 -11.89
CA VAL A 131 -8.95 -8.65 -11.31
C VAL A 131 -8.76 -8.29 -9.84
N ILE A 132 -9.51 -7.28 -9.39
CA ILE A 132 -9.49 -6.82 -8.00
C ILE A 132 -10.85 -7.12 -7.38
N ASP A 133 -10.87 -7.97 -6.36
CA ASP A 133 -12.04 -8.25 -5.53
C ASP A 133 -12.01 -7.35 -4.28
N GLY A 134 -13.17 -6.89 -3.82
CA GLY A 134 -13.32 -5.94 -2.71
C GLY A 134 -14.65 -6.04 -2.00
#